data_AF-A0A9E4Y634-F1
#
_entry.id   AF-A0A9E4Y634-F1
#
_cell.length_a   1.000
_cell.length_b   1.000
_cell.length_c   1.000
_cell.angle_alpha   90.00
_cell.angle_beta   90.00
_cell.angle_gamma   90.00
#
_symmetry.space_group_name_H-M   'P 1'
#
loop_
_entity.id
_entity.type
_entity.pdbx_description
1 polymer ?
#
loop_
_entity_poly.entity_id
_entity_poly.type
_entity_poly.pdbx_seq_one_letter_code
_entity_poly.pdbx_strand_id
1 'polypeptide(L)'
;MAIDQQTTGSTSGSGSGRIMKTADSVFHELTRTMCPECKDIINGEIHLTNGKVVLRKRCPAGCNDGKQWEVLISPDIEGYLDLQRYNKPGTIPLEFSTEIKDGCPYDCGLCPDHKQHACLVLIEVNTACDLACPTCFANAGPGYNIDMDDCERMLDTFVRTEAEPEAVQFSGGEPTLHPQLFDFMKLAKAKGVRHVMVNTNGLRIARDPEWAKEFAALNPTVYFQFDGLRDETYIALRGEPLLKQKLEVLDRLAEFDLNTILVAAIERDVNEDEIPAIIKFGLEHPAVRAVMFQPVMHTGRHLKFDPMNRVTIPEVIERIDAGMDGVFVKSDFVPVPCCHPSCQSVTYSYIDEEGGVVPLPRIVDVDEYLDYITNRTFPDLAGEVREALEGLWSSSATPGGNKLADDFCAACADLGLFDGESKAIAKRIFSISIKDFQDPYTFDIKKLMKCCVEIATPDGRLIPFCAYNNVGYREEVREEMMKQRARERFSRIEASNLLDKRSGKNGKGVRKNED
;
A
#
# COMPACT_ATOMS: atom_id res chain seq x y z
N MET A 1 2.49 -5.81 46.35
CA MET A 1 2.43 -5.30 47.73
C MET A 1 1.65 -3.99 47.68
N ALA A 2 0.44 -4.00 48.23
CA ALA A 2 -0.39 -2.81 48.38
C ALA A 2 0.23 -1.92 49.47
N ILE A 3 0.35 -0.62 49.21
CA ILE A 3 0.65 0.35 50.26
C ILE A 3 -0.58 1.23 50.44
N ASP A 4 -1.04 1.16 51.68
CA ASP A 4 -2.30 1.63 52.22
C ASP A 4 -2.29 3.14 52.46
N GLN A 5 -3.48 3.74 52.40
CA GLN A 5 -3.72 5.15 52.66
C GLN A 5 -3.69 5.42 54.17
N GLN A 6 -2.91 6.40 54.61
CA GLN A 6 -3.16 7.09 55.88
C GLN A 6 -3.08 8.60 55.69
N THR A 7 -4.27 9.20 55.75
CA THR A 7 -4.51 10.63 55.95
C THR A 7 -4.40 10.99 57.43
N THR A 8 -3.63 12.03 57.77
CA THR A 8 -3.76 12.77 59.04
C THR A 8 -3.58 14.28 58.83
N GLY A 9 -4.67 15.03 59.10
CA GLY A 9 -4.74 16.31 59.84
C GLY A 9 -3.90 17.55 59.46
N SER A 10 -4.59 18.53 58.86
CA SER A 10 -4.60 20.02 59.04
C SER A 10 -3.60 20.67 60.03
N THR A 11 -3.03 21.87 59.83
CA THR A 11 -3.63 23.17 59.42
C THR A 11 -2.57 24.19 58.96
N SER A 12 -3.02 25.06 58.04
CA SER A 12 -2.65 26.49 57.85
C SER A 12 -1.20 26.87 57.52
N GLY A 13 -0.96 27.03 56.21
CA GLY A 13 0.06 27.93 55.65
C GLY A 13 -0.46 28.47 54.32
N SER A 14 -0.92 29.72 54.32
CA SER A 14 -1.34 30.45 53.11
C SER A 14 -0.12 30.75 52.24
N GLY A 15 0.16 29.85 51.32
CA GLY A 15 1.02 30.10 50.17
C GLY A 15 0.56 29.18 49.07
N SER A 16 -0.12 29.69 48.05
CA SER A 16 -0.35 28.93 46.82
C SER A 16 0.99 28.80 46.10
N GLY A 17 1.92 28.03 46.68
CA GLY A 17 3.16 27.65 46.04
C GLY A 17 2.78 26.91 44.77
N ARG A 18 3.22 27.41 43.62
CA ARG A 18 3.03 26.72 42.34
C ARG A 18 3.79 25.39 42.44
N ILE A 19 3.07 24.30 42.72
CA ILE A 19 3.65 22.96 42.79
C ILE A 19 3.98 22.54 41.37
N MET A 20 5.26 22.26 41.11
CA MET A 20 5.68 21.64 39.86
C MET A 20 5.05 20.24 39.77
N LYS A 21 4.39 19.95 38.66
CA LYS A 21 3.80 18.62 38.40
C LYS A 21 4.65 17.89 37.39
N THR A 22 4.90 16.61 37.64
CA THR A 22 5.43 15.68 36.62
C THR A 22 4.41 15.55 35.50
N ALA A 23 4.88 15.49 34.25
CA ALA A 23 4.01 15.28 33.10
C ALA A 23 3.52 13.83 33.03
N ASP A 24 2.30 13.62 32.52
CA ASP A 24 1.65 12.29 32.40
C ASP A 24 2.12 11.48 31.16
N SER A 25 3.16 11.96 30.47
CA SER A 25 3.70 11.35 29.25
C SER A 25 5.18 11.62 29.11
N VAL A 26 5.91 10.69 28.51
CA VAL A 26 7.30 10.89 28.07
C VAL A 26 7.30 11.50 26.67
N PHE A 27 7.96 12.65 26.50
CA PHE A 27 8.28 13.18 25.17
C PHE A 27 9.37 12.31 24.55
N HIS A 28 9.09 11.72 23.38
CA HIS A 28 10.00 10.78 22.72
C HIS A 28 10.77 11.44 21.59
N GLU A 29 10.07 12.05 20.63
CA GLU A 29 10.70 12.70 19.48
C GLU A 29 9.83 13.84 18.92
N LEU A 30 10.48 14.77 18.20
CA LEU A 30 9.83 15.76 17.36
C LEU A 30 9.82 15.25 15.91
N THR A 31 8.72 15.42 15.20
CA THR A 31 8.62 15.13 13.77
C THR A 31 7.92 16.27 13.01
N ARG A 32 8.00 16.23 11.67
CA ARG A 32 7.16 17.02 10.78
C ARG A 32 6.02 16.14 10.26
N THR A 33 4.80 16.63 10.45
CA THR A 33 3.54 15.95 10.13
C THR A 33 2.65 16.88 9.31
N MET A 34 1.43 16.45 9.00
CA MET A 34 0.44 17.18 8.23
C MET A 34 -0.73 17.63 9.12
N CYS A 35 -1.31 18.80 8.85
CA CYS A 35 -2.60 19.19 9.41
C CYS A 35 -3.74 18.42 8.73
N PRO A 36 -4.64 17.74 9.46
CA PRO A 36 -5.73 16.98 8.83
C PRO A 36 -6.74 17.82 8.05
N GLU A 37 -6.84 19.13 8.33
CA GLU A 37 -7.81 20.02 7.71
C GLU A 37 -7.23 20.82 6.54
N CYS A 38 -6.20 21.64 6.79
CA CYS A 38 -5.60 22.48 5.73
C CYS A 38 -4.53 21.76 4.90
N LYS A 39 -4.10 20.55 5.30
CA LYS A 39 -3.03 19.76 4.67
C LYS A 39 -1.63 20.39 4.69
N ASP A 40 -1.44 21.52 5.37
CA ASP A 40 -0.11 22.12 5.56
C ASP A 40 0.79 21.21 6.40
N ILE A 41 2.10 21.28 6.14
CA ILE A 41 3.10 20.62 6.96
C ILE A 41 3.34 21.43 8.24
N ILE A 42 3.23 20.75 9.38
CA ILE A 42 3.33 21.31 10.73
C ILE A 42 4.25 20.46 11.60
N ASN A 43 4.65 20.99 12.75
CA ASN A 43 5.38 20.20 13.75
C ASN A 43 4.42 19.28 14.52
N GLY A 44 4.92 18.10 14.87
CA GLY A 44 4.25 17.13 15.73
C GLY A 44 5.22 16.53 16.74
N GLU A 45 4.68 16.09 17.87
CA GLU A 45 5.43 15.50 18.98
C GLU A 45 4.95 14.05 19.17
N ILE A 46 5.87 13.10 19.24
CA ILE A 46 5.56 11.72 19.59
C ILE A 46 5.72 11.56 21.10
N HIS A 47 4.69 11.04 21.75
CA HIS A 47 4.64 10.80 23.18
C HIS A 47 4.40 9.34 23.50
N LEU A 48 5.10 8.84 24.52
CA LEU A 48 4.84 7.55 25.13
C LEU A 48 3.95 7.80 26.36
N THR A 49 2.71 7.34 26.32
CA THR A 49 1.72 7.60 27.37
C THR A 49 0.70 6.48 27.46
N ASN A 50 0.35 6.06 28.68
CA ASN A 50 -0.66 5.04 28.96
C ASN A 50 -0.48 3.73 28.14
N GLY A 51 0.78 3.28 27.98
CA GLY A 51 1.10 2.09 27.20
C GLY A 51 1.09 2.27 25.67
N LYS A 52 0.77 3.47 25.17
CA LYS A 52 0.59 3.76 23.74
C LYS A 52 1.61 4.78 23.24
N VAL A 53 1.81 4.79 21.92
CA VAL A 53 2.56 5.81 21.19
C VAL A 53 1.56 6.73 20.50
N VAL A 54 1.61 8.01 20.84
CA VAL A 54 0.63 9.01 20.40
C VAL A 54 1.33 10.17 19.72
N LEU A 55 0.89 10.52 18.51
CA LEU A 55 1.27 11.74 17.82
C LEU A 55 0.38 12.88 18.27
N ARG A 56 1.00 13.91 18.84
CA ARG A 56 0.38 15.17 19.23
C ARG A 56 0.74 16.24 18.22
N LYS A 57 -0.25 16.95 17.69
CA LYS A 57 0.00 18.01 16.72
C LYS A 57 -1.00 19.15 16.85
N ARG A 58 -0.56 20.36 16.53
CA ARG A 58 -1.40 21.58 16.56
C ARG A 58 -1.05 22.43 15.35
N CYS A 59 -2.08 22.85 14.61
CA CYS A 59 -1.89 23.68 13.43
C CYS A 59 -1.76 25.15 13.84
N PRO A 60 -0.68 25.85 13.45
CA PRO A 60 -0.51 27.29 13.74
C PRO A 60 -1.60 28.18 13.13
N ALA A 61 -2.26 27.74 12.05
CA ALA A 61 -3.36 28.45 11.40
C ALA A 61 -4.69 28.40 12.19
N GLY A 62 -4.75 27.65 13.30
CA GLY A 62 -5.96 27.58 14.14
C GLY A 62 -6.99 26.54 13.72
N CYS A 63 -6.65 25.61 12.82
CA CYS A 63 -7.47 24.43 12.51
C CYS A 63 -7.84 23.63 13.77
N ASN A 64 -8.98 22.92 13.73
CA ASN A 64 -9.59 22.26 14.90
C ASN A 64 -9.80 23.20 16.10
N ASP A 65 -10.33 24.41 15.86
CA ASP A 65 -10.54 25.46 16.86
C ASP A 65 -9.27 25.82 17.67
N GLY A 66 -8.08 25.63 17.08
CA GLY A 66 -6.79 25.79 17.77
C GLY A 66 -6.48 24.70 18.81
N LYS A 67 -7.30 23.65 18.89
CA LYS A 67 -7.07 22.49 19.75
C LYS A 67 -6.03 21.56 19.13
N GLN A 68 -5.40 20.79 20.01
CA GLN A 68 -4.42 19.78 19.62
C GLN A 68 -5.12 18.50 19.19
N TRP A 69 -4.62 17.84 18.16
CA TRP A 69 -4.98 16.46 17.84
C TRP A 69 -4.09 15.50 18.63
N GLU A 70 -4.69 14.40 19.08
CA GLU A 70 -3.99 13.20 19.51
C GLU A 70 -4.34 12.10 18.51
N VAL A 71 -3.33 11.39 18.02
CA VAL A 71 -3.48 10.34 17.01
C VAL A 71 -2.71 9.11 17.47
N LEU A 72 -3.37 7.94 17.44
CA LEU A 72 -2.73 6.68 17.79
C LEU A 72 -1.73 6.29 16.69
N ILE A 73 -0.46 6.10 17.06
CA ILE A 73 0.59 5.59 16.16
C ILE A 73 0.84 4.11 16.41
N SER A 74 0.91 3.70 17.69
CA SER A 74 1.05 2.30 18.08
C SER A 74 0.34 2.06 19.41
N PRO A 75 -0.38 0.94 19.57
CA PRO A 75 -0.95 0.52 20.84
C PRO A 75 0.10 -0.03 21.81
N ASP A 76 1.33 -0.27 21.35
CA ASP A 76 2.42 -0.88 22.11
C ASP A 76 3.70 -0.03 21.97
N ILE A 77 4.22 0.42 23.12
CA ILE A 77 5.46 1.20 23.22
C ILE A 77 6.69 0.35 22.93
N GLU A 78 6.76 -0.86 23.50
CA GLU A 78 7.98 -1.68 23.41
C GLU A 78 8.19 -2.15 21.97
N GLY A 79 7.15 -2.69 21.35
CA GLY A 79 7.16 -3.05 19.94
C GLY A 79 7.52 -1.85 19.04
N TYR A 80 6.92 -0.67 19.25
CA TYR A 80 7.23 0.52 18.44
C TYR A 80 8.70 0.93 18.49
N LEU A 81 9.33 0.84 19.67
CA LEU A 81 10.75 1.18 19.84
C LEU A 81 11.65 0.11 19.21
N ASP A 82 11.29 -1.17 19.36
CA ASP A 82 12.08 -2.29 18.82
C ASP A 82 12.09 -2.31 17.28
N LEU A 83 11.01 -1.87 16.63
CA LEU A 83 10.91 -1.74 15.17
C LEU A 83 12.09 -0.98 14.53
N GLN A 84 12.72 -0.05 15.25
CA GLN A 84 13.83 0.75 14.72
C GLN A 84 15.07 -0.10 14.37
N ARG A 85 15.22 -1.29 14.95
CA ARG A 85 16.34 -2.22 14.67
C ARG A 85 16.33 -2.76 13.25
N TYR A 86 15.15 -2.85 12.64
CA TYR A 86 14.96 -3.29 11.25
C TYR A 86 15.09 -2.15 10.23
N ASN A 87 15.42 -0.93 10.67
CA ASN A 87 15.53 0.22 9.79
C ASN A 87 16.85 0.18 8.99
N LYS A 88 16.85 -0.51 7.85
CA LYS A 88 18.05 -0.65 7.02
C LYS A 88 18.44 0.63 6.27
N PRO A 89 19.73 0.85 5.97
CA PRO A 89 20.16 1.89 5.02
C PRO A 89 19.43 1.76 3.67
N GLY A 90 18.94 2.88 3.15
CA GLY A 90 18.23 2.88 1.87
C GLY A 90 19.13 2.57 0.67
N THR A 91 18.52 2.00 -0.36
CA THR A 91 19.10 1.88 -1.71
C THR A 91 18.85 3.18 -2.46
N ILE A 92 19.83 3.65 -3.22
CA ILE A 92 19.74 4.89 -3.99
C ILE A 92 19.36 4.53 -5.44
N PRO A 93 18.35 5.16 -6.06
CA PRO A 93 18.02 4.92 -7.46
C PRO A 93 19.16 5.36 -8.38
N LEU A 94 19.18 4.83 -9.61
CA LEU A 94 20.18 5.18 -10.63
C LEU A 94 20.05 6.64 -11.09
N GLU A 95 18.83 7.16 -11.06
CA GLU A 95 18.50 8.54 -11.42
C GLU A 95 17.42 9.08 -10.48
N PHE A 96 17.51 10.37 -10.14
CA PHE A 96 16.48 11.07 -9.40
C PHE A 96 15.51 11.74 -10.38
N SER A 97 14.21 11.64 -10.11
CA SER A 97 13.14 12.16 -10.98
C SER A 97 12.97 13.69 -10.85
N THR A 98 13.36 14.28 -9.71
CA THR A 98 13.19 15.71 -9.40
C THR A 98 14.40 16.29 -8.66
N GLU A 99 14.44 17.63 -8.54
CA GLU A 99 15.44 18.38 -7.77
C GLU A 99 14.86 18.82 -6.42
N ILE A 100 15.72 19.18 -5.45
CA ILE A 100 15.28 19.78 -4.18
C ILE A 100 15.21 21.31 -4.33
N LYS A 101 14.02 21.88 -4.09
CA LYS A 101 13.74 23.32 -4.13
C LYS A 101 13.02 23.78 -2.85
N ASP A 102 11.85 23.21 -2.56
CA ASP A 102 11.00 23.58 -1.44
C ASP A 102 11.08 22.60 -0.24
N GLY A 103 11.79 21.48 -0.44
CA GLY A 103 12.01 20.42 0.53
C GLY A 103 10.90 19.36 0.55
N CYS A 104 11.18 18.22 1.20
CA CYS A 104 10.20 17.16 1.37
C CYS A 104 9.00 17.65 2.23
N PRO A 105 7.74 17.48 1.79
CA PRO A 105 7.28 16.62 0.69
C PRO A 105 6.87 17.36 -0.59
N TYR A 106 7.28 18.62 -0.79
CA TYR A 106 6.81 19.48 -1.89
C TYR A 106 7.58 19.30 -3.20
N ASP A 107 8.77 18.70 -3.15
CA ASP A 107 9.55 18.34 -4.35
C ASP A 107 9.50 16.83 -4.68
N CYS A 108 8.49 16.11 -4.17
CA CYS A 108 8.42 14.66 -4.31
C CYS A 108 8.38 14.19 -5.77
N GLY A 109 9.02 13.04 -6.02
CA GLY A 109 9.38 12.55 -7.34
C GLY A 109 10.76 11.86 -7.28
N LEU A 110 10.96 10.89 -6.37
CA LEU A 110 12.30 10.34 -6.02
C LEU A 110 13.41 11.42 -6.06
N CYS A 111 13.30 12.44 -5.21
CA CYS A 111 14.29 13.53 -5.15
C CYS A 111 15.57 13.10 -4.40
N PRO A 112 16.69 13.84 -4.49
CA PRO A 112 17.92 13.52 -3.77
C PRO A 112 17.80 13.41 -2.24
N ASP A 113 16.75 13.98 -1.64
CA ASP A 113 16.47 13.86 -0.21
C ASP A 113 15.71 12.58 0.15
N HIS A 114 15.11 11.92 -0.84
CA HIS A 114 14.47 10.63 -0.67
C HIS A 114 15.52 9.55 -0.38
N LYS A 115 15.22 8.67 0.58
CA LYS A 115 16.16 7.74 1.22
C LYS A 115 15.89 6.29 0.82
N GLN A 116 15.23 6.05 -0.31
CA GLN A 116 14.99 4.70 -0.82
C GLN A 116 14.77 4.72 -2.36
N HIS A 117 14.91 3.58 -3.02
CA HIS A 117 14.54 3.38 -4.41
C HIS A 117 13.09 2.89 -4.56
N ALA A 118 12.57 2.81 -5.79
CA ALA A 118 11.22 2.30 -6.03
C ALA A 118 11.24 0.76 -6.14
N CYS A 119 10.80 0.06 -5.09
CA CYS A 119 10.54 -1.38 -5.17
C CYS A 119 9.29 -1.66 -6.03
N LEU A 120 8.26 -0.83 -5.87
CA LEU A 120 6.96 -1.00 -6.52
C LEU A 120 6.48 0.31 -7.14
N VAL A 121 6.16 0.30 -8.43
CA VAL A 121 5.56 1.45 -9.11
C VAL A 121 4.10 1.16 -9.46
N LEU A 122 3.20 2.07 -9.11
CA LEU A 122 1.80 2.02 -9.53
C LEU A 122 1.57 3.00 -10.68
N ILE A 123 0.77 2.56 -11.65
CA ILE A 123 0.29 3.39 -12.77
C ILE A 123 -1.23 3.45 -12.68
N GLU A 124 -1.78 4.65 -12.46
CA GLU A 124 -3.22 4.88 -12.55
C GLU A 124 -3.63 5.04 -14.01
N VAL A 125 -4.26 4.00 -14.56
CA VAL A 125 -4.62 3.99 -15.99
C VAL A 125 -5.86 4.84 -16.29
N ASN A 126 -6.71 5.05 -15.28
CA ASN A 126 -7.93 5.83 -15.37
C ASN A 126 -8.36 6.34 -13.99
N THR A 127 -9.33 7.25 -13.96
CA THR A 127 -10.02 7.65 -12.71
C THR A 127 -11.36 6.96 -12.51
N ALA A 128 -11.95 6.43 -13.58
CA ALA A 128 -13.30 5.86 -13.58
C ALA A 128 -13.35 4.53 -12.84
N CYS A 129 -14.42 4.30 -12.08
CA CYS A 129 -14.69 3.05 -11.38
C CYS A 129 -16.16 2.69 -11.56
N ASP A 130 -16.46 1.39 -11.60
CA ASP A 130 -17.82 0.84 -11.64
C ASP A 130 -18.39 0.58 -10.23
N LEU A 131 -17.69 1.02 -9.19
CA LEU A 131 -18.14 1.11 -7.80
C LEU A 131 -18.02 2.56 -7.27
N ALA A 132 -18.85 2.89 -6.28
CA ALA A 132 -18.87 4.19 -5.60
C ALA A 132 -18.54 4.06 -4.10
N CYS A 133 -17.41 3.40 -3.79
CA CYS A 133 -17.07 3.00 -2.42
C CYS A 133 -17.10 4.17 -1.41
N PRO A 134 -17.76 3.99 -0.24
CA PRO A 134 -17.67 4.89 0.92
C PRO A 134 -16.24 5.09 1.44
N THR A 135 -15.39 4.06 1.35
CA THR A 135 -13.96 4.13 1.70
C THR A 135 -13.08 4.01 0.46
N CYS A 136 -12.81 5.15 -0.19
CA CYS A 136 -11.97 5.25 -1.39
C CYS A 136 -10.94 6.36 -1.25
N PHE A 137 -9.69 5.98 -0.95
CA PHE A 137 -8.57 6.92 -0.85
C PHE A 137 -8.36 7.71 -2.14
N ALA A 138 -8.56 7.07 -3.30
CA ALA A 138 -8.40 7.70 -4.59
C ALA A 138 -9.55 8.68 -4.91
N ASN A 139 -10.66 8.65 -4.17
CA ASN A 139 -11.87 9.39 -4.51
C ASN A 139 -12.22 9.20 -6.02
N ALA A 140 -12.27 7.93 -6.46
CA ALA A 140 -12.48 7.55 -7.86
C ALA A 140 -13.83 8.06 -8.38
N GLY A 141 -13.89 8.36 -9.68
CA GLY A 141 -15.04 8.97 -10.35
C GLY A 141 -14.74 9.35 -11.80
N PRO A 142 -15.70 9.98 -12.50
CA PRO A 142 -15.49 10.43 -13.88
C PRO A 142 -14.26 11.33 -14.01
N GLY A 143 -13.48 11.14 -15.07
CA GLY A 143 -12.27 11.93 -15.29
C GLY A 143 -11.55 11.51 -16.57
N TYR A 144 -10.27 11.14 -16.43
CA TYR A 144 -9.39 10.89 -17.57
C TYR A 144 -8.99 9.41 -17.68
N ASN A 145 -8.50 9.07 -18.87
CA ASN A 145 -7.77 7.85 -19.17
C ASN A 145 -6.39 8.27 -19.68
N ILE A 146 -5.36 7.51 -19.34
CA ILE A 146 -4.04 7.64 -19.97
C ILE A 146 -4.07 7.00 -21.36
N ASP A 147 -3.12 7.34 -22.21
CA ASP A 147 -2.90 6.67 -23.50
C ASP A 147 -1.61 5.85 -23.47
N MET A 148 -1.26 5.24 -24.62
CA MET A 148 -0.02 4.46 -24.75
C MET A 148 1.22 5.31 -24.54
N ASP A 149 1.24 6.56 -25.01
CA ASP A 149 2.41 7.42 -24.93
C ASP A 149 2.66 7.82 -23.47
N ASP A 150 1.60 8.10 -22.69
CA ASP A 150 1.68 8.32 -21.25
C ASP A 150 2.24 7.09 -20.52
N CYS A 151 1.66 5.91 -20.80
CA CYS A 151 2.10 4.66 -20.16
C CYS A 151 3.55 4.35 -20.50
N GLU A 152 3.96 4.56 -21.75
CA GLU A 152 5.35 4.41 -22.18
C GLU A 152 6.28 5.34 -21.41
N ARG A 153 5.98 6.64 -21.31
CA ARG A 153 6.81 7.59 -20.57
C ARG A 153 6.93 7.22 -19.09
N MET A 154 5.83 6.79 -18.47
CA MET A 154 5.84 6.36 -17.06
C MET A 154 6.74 5.14 -16.84
N LEU A 155 6.63 4.14 -17.72
CA LEU A 155 7.48 2.95 -17.67
C LEU A 155 8.95 3.27 -18.00
N ASP A 156 9.21 4.20 -18.92
CA ASP A 156 10.57 4.65 -19.24
C ASP A 156 11.24 5.34 -18.06
N THR A 157 10.50 6.13 -17.29
CA THR A 157 11.02 6.67 -16.03
C THR A 157 11.37 5.54 -15.07
N PHE A 158 10.47 4.56 -14.86
CA PHE A 158 10.74 3.44 -13.96
C PHE A 158 11.98 2.64 -14.36
N VAL A 159 12.15 2.34 -15.65
CA VAL A 159 13.32 1.64 -16.18
C VAL A 159 14.61 2.45 -16.03
N ARG A 160 14.52 3.79 -16.09
CA ARG A 160 15.71 4.65 -15.96
C ARG A 160 16.15 4.83 -14.50
N THR A 161 15.20 4.82 -13.56
CA THR A 161 15.51 4.98 -12.13
C THR A 161 15.98 3.69 -11.48
N GLU A 162 15.61 2.53 -12.02
CA GLU A 162 15.90 1.22 -11.43
C GLU A 162 16.82 0.37 -12.31
N ALA A 163 17.80 -0.28 -11.67
CA ALA A 163 18.68 -1.23 -12.37
C ALA A 163 17.91 -2.44 -12.89
N GLU A 164 16.95 -2.92 -12.09
CA GLU A 164 16.07 -4.04 -12.42
C GLU A 164 14.63 -3.67 -12.02
N PRO A 165 13.78 -3.20 -12.95
CA PRO A 165 12.41 -2.83 -12.62
C PRO A 165 11.60 -4.06 -12.20
N GLU A 166 11.35 -4.17 -10.90
CA GLU A 166 10.88 -5.43 -10.31
C GLU A 166 9.38 -5.63 -10.46
N ALA A 167 8.57 -4.66 -9.99
CA ALA A 167 7.12 -4.81 -9.98
C ALA A 167 6.39 -3.51 -10.37
N VAL A 168 5.41 -3.65 -11.26
CA VAL A 168 4.44 -2.60 -11.58
C VAL A 168 3.02 -3.04 -11.23
N GLN A 169 2.22 -2.15 -10.65
CA GLN A 169 0.78 -2.36 -10.48
C GLN A 169 -0.02 -1.40 -11.36
N PHE A 170 -0.85 -1.96 -12.23
CA PHE A 170 -1.88 -1.16 -12.90
C PHE A 170 -3.07 -0.99 -11.95
N SER A 171 -3.38 0.27 -11.66
CA SER A 171 -4.42 0.72 -10.74
C SER A 171 -5.25 1.83 -11.38
N GLY A 172 -6.05 2.57 -10.61
CA GLY A 172 -6.81 3.73 -11.07
C GLY A 172 -8.05 3.98 -10.22
N GLY A 173 -9.17 4.21 -10.88
CA GLY A 173 -10.46 3.82 -10.31
C GLY A 173 -10.57 2.29 -10.38
N GLU A 174 -11.09 1.77 -11.48
CA GLU A 174 -11.06 0.35 -11.82
C GLU A 174 -10.30 0.17 -13.14
N PRO A 175 -9.05 -0.36 -13.11
CA PRO A 175 -8.20 -0.42 -14.30
C PRO A 175 -8.78 -1.35 -15.36
N THR A 176 -9.55 -2.37 -14.99
CA THR A 176 -10.16 -3.28 -15.96
C THR A 176 -11.17 -2.59 -16.86
N LEU A 177 -11.63 -1.37 -16.57
CA LEU A 177 -12.45 -0.55 -17.47
C LEU A 177 -11.64 0.10 -18.60
N HIS A 178 -10.31 0.14 -18.50
CA HIS A 178 -9.48 0.79 -19.51
C HIS A 178 -9.39 -0.07 -20.79
N PRO A 179 -9.68 0.49 -21.99
CA PRO A 179 -9.70 -0.30 -23.23
C PRO A 179 -8.33 -0.82 -23.65
N GLN A 180 -7.24 -0.19 -23.21
CA GLN A 180 -5.86 -0.54 -23.57
C GLN A 180 -5.08 -1.21 -22.43
N LEU A 181 -5.74 -1.67 -21.36
CA LEU A 181 -5.06 -2.29 -20.21
C LEU A 181 -4.11 -3.43 -20.64
N PHE A 182 -4.58 -4.31 -21.53
CA PHE A 182 -3.76 -5.43 -22.02
C PHE A 182 -2.51 -4.97 -22.77
N ASP A 183 -2.58 -3.86 -23.48
CA ASP A 183 -1.44 -3.30 -24.22
C ASP A 183 -0.43 -2.66 -23.26
N PHE A 184 -0.89 -1.99 -22.20
CA PHE A 184 -0.04 -1.49 -21.12
C PHE A 184 0.71 -2.63 -20.42
N MET A 185 0.01 -3.74 -20.14
CA MET A 185 0.62 -4.92 -19.52
C MET A 185 1.69 -5.56 -20.42
N LYS A 186 1.42 -5.67 -21.72
CA LYS A 186 2.41 -6.16 -22.70
C LYS A 186 3.61 -5.22 -22.79
N LEU A 187 3.38 -3.91 -22.77
CA LEU A 187 4.43 -2.90 -22.80
C LEU A 187 5.34 -2.99 -21.58
N ALA A 188 4.78 -3.11 -20.37
CA ALA A 188 5.55 -3.30 -19.14
C ALA A 188 6.47 -4.53 -19.23
N LYS A 189 5.93 -5.67 -19.69
CA LYS A 189 6.74 -6.89 -19.91
C LYS A 189 7.83 -6.68 -20.96
N ALA A 190 7.51 -6.00 -22.07
CA ALA A 190 8.47 -5.71 -23.13
C ALA A 190 9.61 -4.79 -22.68
N LYS A 191 9.35 -3.90 -21.72
CA LYS A 191 10.36 -3.03 -21.10
C LYS A 191 11.14 -3.70 -19.96
N GLY A 192 10.95 -5.01 -19.75
CA GLY A 192 11.74 -5.79 -18.80
C GLY A 192 11.20 -5.80 -17.36
N VAL A 193 9.99 -5.29 -17.11
CA VAL A 193 9.37 -5.38 -15.78
C VAL A 193 9.10 -6.84 -15.43
N ARG A 194 9.63 -7.33 -14.30
CA ARG A 194 9.56 -8.75 -13.91
C ARG A 194 8.14 -9.17 -13.54
N HIS A 195 7.45 -8.34 -12.74
CA HIS A 195 6.13 -8.64 -12.21
C HIS A 195 5.12 -7.57 -12.62
N VAL A 196 4.06 -8.02 -13.30
CA VAL A 196 2.90 -7.17 -13.65
C VAL A 196 1.73 -7.56 -12.77
N MET A 197 1.29 -6.63 -11.95
CA MET A 197 0.14 -6.77 -11.06
C MET A 197 -1.02 -5.90 -11.55
N VAL A 198 -2.25 -6.33 -11.26
CA VAL A 198 -3.45 -5.54 -11.57
C VAL A 198 -4.33 -5.45 -10.33
N ASN A 199 -4.60 -4.21 -9.88
CA ASN A 199 -5.46 -3.91 -8.74
C ASN A 199 -6.91 -3.88 -9.22
N THR A 200 -7.77 -4.76 -8.74
CA THR A 200 -9.14 -4.84 -9.28
C THR A 200 -10.19 -5.20 -8.22
N ASN A 201 -11.38 -4.65 -8.38
CA ASN A 201 -12.58 -5.11 -7.68
C ASN A 201 -13.11 -6.45 -8.25
N GLY A 202 -12.64 -6.89 -9.41
CA GLY A 202 -12.96 -8.17 -10.04
C GLY A 202 -14.31 -8.26 -10.74
N LEU A 203 -15.16 -7.23 -10.72
CA LEU A 203 -16.49 -7.29 -11.33
C LEU A 203 -16.46 -7.60 -12.83
N ARG A 204 -15.47 -7.07 -13.56
CA ARG A 204 -15.30 -7.40 -14.98
C ARG A 204 -14.90 -8.85 -15.20
N ILE A 205 -14.04 -9.41 -14.34
CA ILE A 205 -13.66 -10.82 -14.35
C ILE A 205 -14.90 -11.70 -14.12
N ALA A 206 -15.78 -11.30 -13.19
CA ALA A 206 -17.04 -11.99 -12.92
C ALA A 206 -17.99 -12.02 -14.13
N ARG A 207 -18.12 -10.88 -14.83
CA ARG A 207 -19.20 -10.61 -15.80
C ARG A 207 -18.82 -10.94 -17.25
N ASP A 208 -17.55 -10.95 -17.60
CA ASP A 208 -17.06 -11.09 -18.98
C ASP A 208 -16.03 -12.24 -19.11
N PRO A 209 -16.51 -13.48 -19.37
CA PRO A 209 -15.63 -14.65 -19.45
C PRO A 209 -14.58 -14.59 -20.57
N GLU A 210 -14.91 -14.00 -21.72
CA GLU A 210 -13.94 -13.87 -22.82
C GLU A 210 -12.85 -12.87 -22.46
N TRP A 211 -13.23 -11.74 -21.85
CA TRP A 211 -12.23 -10.80 -21.31
C TRP A 211 -11.37 -11.45 -20.22
N ALA A 212 -11.96 -12.23 -19.32
CA ALA A 212 -11.23 -12.92 -18.25
C ALA A 212 -10.21 -13.93 -18.82
N LYS A 213 -10.56 -14.62 -19.91
CA LYS A 213 -9.66 -15.54 -20.61
C LYS A 213 -8.48 -14.80 -21.27
N GLU A 214 -8.74 -13.67 -21.93
CA GLU A 214 -7.67 -12.83 -22.48
C GLU A 214 -6.76 -12.25 -21.39
N PHE A 215 -7.35 -11.80 -20.29
CA PHE A 215 -6.62 -11.33 -19.11
C PHE A 215 -5.73 -12.43 -18.52
N ALA A 216 -6.26 -13.65 -18.38
CA ALA A 216 -5.51 -14.81 -17.90
C ALA A 216 -4.36 -15.21 -18.83
N ALA A 217 -4.52 -15.06 -20.15
CA ALA A 217 -3.45 -15.34 -21.10
C ALA A 217 -2.21 -14.44 -20.90
N LEU A 218 -2.37 -13.27 -20.27
CA LEU A 218 -1.26 -12.40 -19.91
C LEU A 218 -0.59 -12.79 -18.58
N ASN A 219 -1.14 -13.73 -17.82
CA ASN A 219 -0.66 -14.22 -16.53
C ASN A 219 -0.20 -13.09 -15.56
N PRO A 220 -1.06 -12.11 -15.22
CA PRO A 220 -0.77 -11.13 -14.20
C PRO A 220 -0.92 -11.71 -12.80
N THR A 221 -0.29 -11.08 -11.81
CA THR A 221 -0.69 -11.27 -10.41
C THR A 221 -1.91 -10.41 -10.13
N VAL A 222 -2.98 -11.00 -9.62
CA VAL A 222 -4.23 -10.29 -9.33
C VAL A 222 -4.19 -9.76 -7.90
N TYR A 223 -4.18 -8.43 -7.76
CA TYR A 223 -4.25 -7.75 -6.47
C TYR A 223 -5.73 -7.45 -6.18
N PHE A 224 -6.39 -8.41 -5.54
CA PHE A 224 -7.85 -8.53 -5.56
C PHE A 224 -8.49 -7.96 -4.30
N GLN A 225 -9.38 -6.97 -4.47
CA GLN A 225 -10.14 -6.39 -3.36
C GLN A 225 -11.12 -7.42 -2.77
N PHE A 226 -10.84 -7.89 -1.56
CA PHE A 226 -11.59 -8.89 -0.81
C PHE A 226 -11.56 -8.52 0.68
N ASP A 227 -12.61 -7.86 1.18
CA ASP A 227 -12.58 -7.22 2.50
C ASP A 227 -13.17 -8.08 3.63
N GLY A 228 -13.86 -9.17 3.31
CA GLY A 228 -14.55 -9.99 4.30
C GLY A 228 -15.34 -11.14 3.70
N LEU A 229 -15.97 -11.91 4.58
CA LEU A 229 -16.79 -13.10 4.30
C LEU A 229 -18.27 -12.86 4.60
N ARG A 230 -18.67 -11.59 4.75
CA ARG A 230 -20.06 -11.16 4.95
C ARG A 230 -20.39 -9.92 4.12
N ASP A 231 -21.65 -9.79 3.71
CA ASP A 231 -22.09 -8.67 2.87
C ASP A 231 -22.12 -7.34 3.64
N GLU A 232 -22.33 -7.34 4.96
CA GLU A 232 -22.33 -6.13 5.79
C GLU A 232 -21.00 -5.36 5.66
N THR A 233 -19.89 -6.08 5.58
CA THR A 233 -18.55 -5.52 5.37
C THR A 233 -18.44 -4.83 4.01
N TYR A 234 -18.92 -5.47 2.96
CA TYR A 234 -18.91 -4.88 1.62
C TYR A 234 -19.87 -3.68 1.51
N ILE A 235 -21.03 -3.74 2.15
CA ILE A 235 -21.96 -2.60 2.19
C ILE A 235 -21.29 -1.41 2.89
N ALA A 236 -20.64 -1.63 4.04
CA ALA A 236 -19.98 -0.57 4.79
C ALA A 236 -18.79 0.06 4.02
N LEU A 237 -17.94 -0.76 3.42
CA LEU A 237 -16.68 -0.29 2.80
C LEU A 237 -16.83 0.05 1.31
N ARG A 238 -17.69 -0.67 0.58
CA ARG A 238 -17.82 -0.62 -0.89
C ARG A 238 -19.19 -0.14 -1.36
N GLY A 239 -20.19 -0.12 -0.48
CA GLY A 239 -21.53 0.43 -0.75
C GLY A 239 -22.52 -0.58 -1.33
N GLU A 240 -22.11 -1.82 -1.59
CA GLU A 240 -22.93 -2.86 -2.22
C GLU A 240 -22.65 -4.25 -1.59
N PRO A 241 -23.60 -5.19 -1.57
CA PRO A 241 -23.37 -6.58 -1.19
C PRO A 241 -22.62 -7.31 -2.32
N LEU A 242 -21.33 -7.59 -2.10
CA LEU A 242 -20.43 -8.08 -3.16
C LEU A 242 -19.91 -9.50 -2.93
N LEU A 243 -20.17 -10.13 -1.78
CA LEU A 243 -19.50 -11.39 -1.41
C LEU A 243 -19.69 -12.48 -2.47
N LYS A 244 -20.91 -12.64 -2.98
CA LYS A 244 -21.20 -13.63 -4.02
C LYS A 244 -20.32 -13.42 -5.25
N GLN A 245 -20.24 -12.20 -5.75
CA GLN A 245 -19.41 -11.85 -6.90
C GLN A 245 -17.93 -12.07 -6.59
N LYS A 246 -17.48 -11.81 -5.36
CA LYS A 246 -16.10 -12.07 -4.96
C LYS A 246 -15.72 -13.55 -5.05
N LEU A 247 -16.61 -14.43 -4.59
CA LEU A 247 -16.41 -15.89 -4.70
C LEU A 247 -16.40 -16.34 -6.17
N GLU A 248 -17.33 -15.85 -6.99
CA GLU A 248 -17.36 -16.15 -8.44
C GLU A 248 -16.10 -15.69 -9.19
N VAL A 249 -15.47 -14.59 -8.74
CA VAL A 249 -14.18 -14.15 -9.28
C VAL A 249 -13.09 -15.15 -8.90
N LEU A 250 -13.00 -15.54 -7.63
CA LEU A 250 -11.97 -16.46 -7.15
C LEU A 250 -12.05 -17.84 -7.80
N ASP A 251 -13.26 -18.37 -7.99
CA ASP A 251 -13.48 -19.63 -8.72
C ASP A 251 -12.91 -19.53 -10.14
N ARG A 252 -13.17 -18.44 -10.85
CA ARG A 252 -12.65 -18.21 -12.20
C ARG A 252 -11.13 -17.98 -12.22
N LEU A 253 -10.58 -17.30 -11.23
CA LEU A 253 -9.13 -17.13 -11.10
C LEU A 253 -8.44 -18.47 -10.84
N ALA A 254 -9.08 -19.38 -10.09
CA ALA A 254 -8.60 -20.74 -9.87
C ALA A 254 -8.65 -21.58 -11.15
N GLU A 255 -9.72 -21.48 -11.95
CA GLU A 255 -9.83 -22.16 -13.25
C GLU A 255 -8.65 -21.81 -14.20
N PHE A 256 -8.12 -20.60 -14.09
CA PHE A 256 -7.00 -20.12 -14.89
C PHE A 256 -5.62 -20.25 -14.21
N ASP A 257 -5.53 -20.80 -12.99
CA ASP A 257 -4.29 -20.91 -12.18
C ASP A 257 -3.57 -19.55 -12.03
N LEU A 258 -4.33 -18.47 -11.86
CA LEU A 258 -3.78 -17.13 -11.66
C LEU A 258 -3.40 -16.89 -10.20
N ASN A 259 -2.17 -16.39 -9.99
CA ASN A 259 -1.70 -15.99 -8.66
C ASN A 259 -2.53 -14.80 -8.16
N THR A 260 -3.25 -14.99 -7.06
CA THR A 260 -4.13 -13.99 -6.47
C THR A 260 -3.69 -13.62 -5.05
N ILE A 261 -3.69 -12.32 -4.77
CA ILE A 261 -3.49 -11.75 -3.44
C ILE A 261 -4.84 -11.21 -2.98
N LEU A 262 -5.37 -11.70 -1.86
CA LEU A 262 -6.55 -11.12 -1.23
C LEU A 262 -6.14 -9.83 -0.53
N VAL A 263 -6.81 -8.73 -0.82
CA VAL A 263 -6.48 -7.41 -0.27
C VAL A 263 -7.69 -6.90 0.47
N ALA A 264 -7.57 -6.88 1.79
CA ALA A 264 -8.64 -6.49 2.70
C ALA A 264 -8.34 -5.13 3.32
N ALA A 265 -9.19 -4.14 3.05
CA ALA A 265 -9.20 -2.91 3.82
C ALA A 265 -9.82 -3.19 5.19
N ILE A 266 -9.07 -2.96 6.27
CA ILE A 266 -9.53 -3.22 7.64
C ILE A 266 -9.88 -1.91 8.32
N GLU A 267 -11.15 -1.76 8.68
CA GLU A 267 -11.70 -0.60 9.36
C GLU A 267 -12.17 -0.98 10.77
N ARG A 268 -12.01 -0.04 11.71
CA ARG A 268 -12.46 -0.20 13.10
C ARG A 268 -13.98 -0.37 13.16
N ASP A 269 -14.43 -1.31 13.97
CA ASP A 269 -15.84 -1.63 14.23
C ASP A 269 -16.60 -2.08 12.96
N VAL A 270 -15.88 -2.56 11.94
CA VAL A 270 -16.47 -2.98 10.65
C VAL A 270 -16.10 -4.42 10.32
N ASN A 271 -14.81 -4.76 10.26
CA ASN A 271 -14.36 -6.06 9.75
C ASN A 271 -13.05 -6.57 10.36
N GLU A 272 -12.51 -5.94 11.40
CA GLU A 272 -11.31 -6.44 12.06
C GLU A 272 -11.49 -7.84 12.68
N ASP A 273 -12.71 -8.25 13.00
CA ASP A 273 -13.04 -9.59 13.49
C ASP A 273 -12.92 -10.67 12.42
N GLU A 274 -12.95 -10.31 11.13
CA GLU A 274 -12.87 -11.25 10.01
C GLU A 274 -11.42 -11.62 9.64
N ILE A 275 -10.42 -10.95 10.21
CA ILE A 275 -8.99 -11.16 9.88
C ILE A 275 -8.60 -12.66 9.89
N PRO A 276 -8.86 -13.44 10.96
CA PRO A 276 -8.48 -14.86 10.96
C PRO A 276 -9.27 -15.68 9.93
N ALA A 277 -10.54 -15.35 9.72
CA ALA A 277 -11.41 -16.07 8.78
C ALA A 277 -10.95 -15.86 7.33
N ILE A 278 -10.52 -14.64 6.99
CA ILE A 278 -9.96 -14.32 5.66
C ILE A 278 -8.66 -15.11 5.42
N ILE A 279 -7.79 -15.25 6.44
CA ILE A 279 -6.56 -16.06 6.32
C ILE A 279 -6.90 -17.53 6.10
N LYS A 280 -7.79 -18.11 6.92
CA LYS A 280 -8.21 -19.52 6.80
C LYS A 280 -8.80 -19.79 5.40
N PHE A 281 -9.68 -18.90 4.94
CA PHE A 281 -10.23 -18.96 3.58
C PHE A 281 -9.14 -18.86 2.50
N GLY A 282 -8.17 -17.96 2.66
CA GLY A 282 -7.05 -17.81 1.73
C GLY A 282 -6.14 -19.04 1.66
N LEU A 283 -5.89 -19.72 2.78
CA LEU A 283 -5.12 -20.97 2.82
C LEU A 283 -5.84 -22.13 2.12
N GLU A 284 -7.16 -22.18 2.20
CA GLU A 284 -7.98 -23.23 1.60
C GLU A 284 -8.23 -23.02 0.10
N HIS A 285 -8.22 -21.77 -0.37
CA HIS A 285 -8.64 -21.45 -1.73
C HIS A 285 -7.49 -21.57 -2.76
N PRO A 286 -7.63 -22.38 -3.84
CA PRO A 286 -6.51 -22.72 -4.74
C PRO A 286 -5.91 -21.55 -5.54
N ALA A 287 -6.69 -20.51 -5.82
CA ALA A 287 -6.21 -19.30 -6.49
C ALA A 287 -5.34 -18.39 -5.59
N VAL A 288 -5.50 -18.49 -4.27
CA VAL A 288 -4.95 -17.53 -3.33
C VAL A 288 -3.55 -17.93 -2.91
N ARG A 289 -2.61 -16.98 -3.00
CA ARG A 289 -1.20 -17.17 -2.63
C ARG A 289 -0.75 -16.23 -1.52
N ALA A 290 -1.54 -15.22 -1.22
CA ALA A 290 -1.26 -14.31 -0.12
C ALA A 290 -2.51 -13.57 0.33
N VAL A 291 -2.45 -13.09 1.57
CA VAL A 291 -3.41 -12.13 2.15
C VAL A 291 -2.66 -10.87 2.54
N MET A 292 -3.18 -9.73 2.12
CA MET A 292 -2.69 -8.40 2.45
C MET A 292 -3.78 -7.64 3.21
N PHE A 293 -3.50 -7.33 4.46
CA PHE A 293 -4.34 -6.44 5.26
C PHE A 293 -3.85 -5.01 5.15
N GLN A 294 -4.78 -4.10 4.90
CA GLN A 294 -4.52 -2.66 4.82
C GLN A 294 -5.44 -1.94 5.79
N PRO A 295 -4.96 -1.53 6.98
CA PRO A 295 -5.70 -0.59 7.81
C PRO A 295 -6.14 0.61 6.95
N VAL A 296 -7.39 1.04 7.12
CA VAL A 296 -7.95 2.08 6.25
C VAL A 296 -7.14 3.37 6.36
N MET A 297 -6.65 3.82 5.20
CA MET A 297 -6.09 5.15 5.00
C MET A 297 -7.24 6.16 4.95
N HIS A 298 -7.33 7.03 5.96
CA HIS A 298 -8.41 8.01 6.09
C HIS A 298 -8.16 9.26 5.22
N THR A 299 -8.04 9.02 3.92
CA THR A 299 -7.86 10.02 2.86
C THR A 299 -9.00 9.87 1.85
N GLY A 300 -9.34 10.92 1.12
CA GLY A 300 -10.40 10.86 0.12
C GLY A 300 -11.77 10.61 0.76
N ARG A 301 -12.51 9.61 0.27
CA ARG A 301 -13.76 9.18 0.91
C ARG A 301 -13.43 8.19 2.02
N HIS A 302 -13.87 8.46 3.23
CA HIS A 302 -13.71 7.56 4.37
C HIS A 302 -14.88 7.73 5.35
N LEU A 303 -15.06 6.74 6.22
CA LEU A 303 -16.05 6.82 7.30
C LEU A 303 -15.60 7.82 8.36
N LYS A 304 -16.55 8.34 9.13
CA LYS A 304 -16.22 9.16 10.30
C LYS A 304 -15.60 8.27 11.37
N PHE A 305 -14.46 8.69 11.91
CA PHE A 305 -13.68 7.91 12.86
C PHE A 305 -13.06 8.79 13.94
N ASP A 306 -12.51 8.15 14.97
CA ASP A 306 -11.66 8.79 15.98
C ASP A 306 -10.18 8.43 15.71
N PRO A 307 -9.28 9.41 15.48
CA PRO A 307 -7.86 9.15 15.28
C PRO A 307 -7.16 8.40 16.42
N MET A 308 -7.74 8.38 17.62
CA MET A 308 -7.26 7.59 18.76
C MET A 308 -7.81 6.16 18.81
N ASN A 309 -8.83 5.85 18.01
CA ASN A 309 -9.45 4.53 17.88
C ASN A 309 -9.46 4.08 16.41
N ARG A 310 -8.26 3.86 15.86
CA ARG A 310 -8.04 3.32 14.51
C ARG A 310 -7.40 1.93 14.60
N VAL A 311 -7.43 1.17 13.52
CA VAL A 311 -6.69 -0.09 13.39
C VAL A 311 -5.22 0.20 13.07
N THR A 312 -4.32 -0.58 13.65
CA THR A 312 -2.86 -0.46 13.48
C THR A 312 -2.24 -1.81 13.10
N ILE A 313 -1.00 -1.82 12.59
CA ILE A 313 -0.29 -3.07 12.27
C ILE A 313 -0.21 -4.02 13.48
N PRO A 314 0.22 -3.59 14.68
CA PRO A 314 0.29 -4.49 15.84
C PRO A 314 -1.07 -5.07 16.22
N GLU A 315 -2.15 -4.32 16.04
CA GLU A 315 -3.51 -4.80 16.32
C GLU A 315 -4.03 -5.83 15.32
N VAL A 316 -3.60 -5.75 14.06
CA VAL A 316 -3.90 -6.79 13.07
C VAL A 316 -3.14 -8.07 13.46
N ILE A 317 -1.85 -7.96 13.77
CA ILE A 317 -1.02 -9.10 14.18
C ILE A 317 -1.58 -9.76 15.45
N GLU A 318 -2.01 -8.97 16.45
CA GLU A 318 -2.66 -9.48 17.67
C GLU A 318 -3.90 -10.34 17.35
N ARG A 319 -4.74 -9.88 16.42
CA ARG A 319 -5.95 -10.60 16.02
C ARG A 319 -5.64 -11.87 15.27
N ILE A 320 -4.57 -11.87 14.47
CA ILE A 320 -4.06 -13.08 13.81
C ILE A 320 -3.63 -14.09 14.87
N ASP A 321 -2.74 -13.69 15.79
CA ASP A 321 -2.22 -14.55 16.87
C ASP A 321 -3.36 -15.15 17.70
N ALA A 322 -4.33 -14.33 18.11
CA ALA A 322 -5.48 -14.77 18.89
C ALA A 322 -6.45 -15.69 18.12
N GLY A 323 -6.53 -15.60 16.80
CA GLY A 323 -7.56 -16.28 15.98
C GLY A 323 -7.07 -17.44 15.12
N MET A 324 -5.75 -17.65 15.06
CA MET A 324 -5.12 -18.68 14.22
C MET A 324 -4.65 -19.92 14.99
N ASP A 325 -5.04 -20.06 16.26
CA ASP A 325 -4.82 -21.29 17.07
C ASP A 325 -3.34 -21.76 17.07
N GLY A 326 -2.39 -20.82 17.06
CA GLY A 326 -0.94 -21.08 17.05
C GLY A 326 -0.30 -21.35 15.68
N VAL A 327 -1.11 -21.44 14.61
CA VAL A 327 -0.61 -21.56 13.23
C VAL A 327 0.26 -20.35 12.87
N PHE A 328 -0.21 -19.16 13.21
CA PHE A 328 0.56 -17.92 13.16
C PHE A 328 0.52 -17.26 14.54
N VAL A 329 1.68 -16.80 15.01
CA VAL A 329 1.85 -16.05 16.25
C VAL A 329 2.60 -14.74 15.99
N LYS A 330 2.61 -13.81 16.94
CA LYS A 330 3.26 -12.49 16.78
C LYS A 330 4.70 -12.55 16.29
N SER A 331 5.51 -13.46 16.83
CA SER A 331 6.93 -13.59 16.47
C SER A 331 7.18 -14.08 15.05
N ASP A 332 6.15 -14.54 14.34
CA ASP A 332 6.28 -14.91 12.93
C ASP A 332 6.25 -13.71 11.99
N PHE A 333 5.91 -12.50 12.48
CA PHE A 333 5.76 -11.30 11.68
C PHE A 333 6.98 -10.39 11.82
N VAL A 334 7.64 -10.12 10.71
CA VAL A 334 8.87 -9.32 10.69
C VAL A 334 8.63 -8.03 9.88
N PRO A 335 9.08 -6.86 10.38
CA PRO A 335 9.01 -5.61 9.65
C PRO A 335 9.76 -5.66 8.32
N VAL A 336 9.17 -5.10 7.27
CA VAL A 336 9.81 -5.02 5.95
C VAL A 336 10.87 -3.91 5.97
N PRO A 337 12.18 -4.22 5.85
CA PRO A 337 13.24 -3.25 6.07
C PRO A 337 13.41 -2.26 4.90
N CYS A 338 12.89 -2.57 3.70
CA CYS A 338 12.99 -1.66 2.55
C CYS A 338 12.23 -0.34 2.82
N CYS A 339 11.03 -0.38 3.38
CA CYS A 339 10.30 0.81 3.80
C CYS A 339 10.69 1.25 5.22
N HIS A 340 10.02 2.26 5.78
CA HIS A 340 10.13 2.51 7.21
C HIS A 340 9.49 1.33 7.98
N PRO A 341 10.13 0.76 9.04
CA PRO A 341 9.66 -0.48 9.68
C PRO A 341 8.22 -0.48 10.22
N SER A 342 7.65 0.70 10.47
CA SER A 342 6.25 0.85 10.89
C SER A 342 5.25 0.98 9.73
N CYS A 343 5.67 0.83 8.47
CA CYS A 343 4.80 0.89 7.30
C CYS A 343 4.32 -0.49 6.83
N GLN A 344 5.10 -1.55 7.03
CA GLN A 344 4.73 -2.88 6.58
C GLN A 344 5.37 -3.97 7.45
N SER A 345 4.59 -5.00 7.76
CA SER A 345 5.06 -6.24 8.38
C SER A 345 4.59 -7.44 7.54
N VAL A 346 5.40 -8.49 7.47
CA VAL A 346 5.10 -9.68 6.66
C VAL A 346 5.61 -10.96 7.32
N THR A 347 4.87 -12.04 7.09
CA THR A 347 5.33 -13.41 7.31
C THR A 347 5.18 -14.22 6.03
N TYR A 348 6.17 -15.08 5.76
CA TYR A 348 6.11 -16.10 4.72
C TYR A 348 5.95 -17.45 5.39
N SER A 349 5.25 -18.37 4.74
CA SER A 349 5.04 -19.72 5.23
C SER A 349 5.12 -20.72 4.08
N TYR A 350 5.59 -21.92 4.41
CA TYR A 350 5.53 -23.07 3.53
C TYR A 350 4.35 -23.95 3.91
N ILE A 351 3.57 -24.37 2.91
CA ILE A 351 2.47 -25.32 3.04
C ILE A 351 2.98 -26.69 2.62
N ASP A 352 2.99 -27.64 3.55
CA ASP A 352 3.42 -29.01 3.26
C ASP A 352 2.36 -29.81 2.47
N GLU A 353 2.67 -31.08 2.15
CA GLU A 353 1.78 -31.94 1.35
C GLU A 353 0.50 -32.36 2.08
N GLU A 354 0.52 -32.30 3.41
CA GLU A 354 -0.61 -32.64 4.28
C GLU A 354 -1.46 -31.39 4.59
N GLY A 355 -1.05 -30.21 4.11
CA GLY A 355 -1.71 -28.93 4.34
C GLY A 355 -1.26 -28.22 5.63
N GLY A 356 -0.21 -28.73 6.30
CA GLY A 356 0.42 -28.08 7.43
C GLY A 356 1.14 -26.80 7.01
N VAL A 357 0.99 -25.74 7.82
CA VAL A 357 1.55 -24.41 7.54
C VAL A 357 2.72 -24.16 8.49
N VAL A 358 3.90 -23.87 7.94
CA VAL A 358 5.11 -23.59 8.69
C VAL A 358 5.64 -22.20 8.34
N PRO A 359 5.54 -21.21 9.27
CA PRO A 359 6.12 -19.89 9.06
C PRO A 359 7.65 -19.93 8.96
N LEU A 360 8.20 -19.23 7.96
CA LEU A 360 9.62 -19.14 7.67
C LEU A 360 10.46 -18.61 8.84
N PRO A 361 10.02 -17.61 9.63
CA PRO A 361 10.81 -17.13 10.78
C PRO A 361 10.99 -18.16 11.91
N ARG A 362 10.28 -19.29 11.87
CA ARG A 362 10.51 -20.42 12.80
C ARG A 362 11.58 -21.38 12.30
N ILE A 363 11.96 -21.25 11.03
CA ILE A 363 12.93 -22.11 10.34
C ILE A 363 14.27 -21.39 10.22
N VAL A 364 14.23 -20.10 9.88
CA VAL A 364 15.40 -19.23 9.72
C VAL A 364 15.35 -18.16 10.80
N ASP A 365 16.48 -17.93 11.49
CA ASP A 365 16.61 -16.83 12.45
C ASP A 365 16.68 -15.49 11.69
N VAL A 366 15.52 -14.91 11.41
CA VAL A 366 15.43 -13.66 10.63
C VAL A 366 16.07 -12.49 11.37
N ASP A 367 16.03 -12.48 12.71
CA ASP A 367 16.62 -11.43 13.54
C ASP A 367 18.16 -11.45 13.40
N GLU A 368 18.74 -12.65 13.34
CA GLU A 368 20.17 -12.83 13.05
C GLU A 368 20.56 -12.26 11.69
N TYR A 369 19.66 -12.01 10.73
CA TYR A 369 20.05 -11.46 9.42
C TYR A 369 19.54 -10.03 9.18
N LEU A 370 18.36 -9.67 9.68
CA LEU A 370 17.70 -8.39 9.41
C LEU A 370 17.74 -7.40 10.57
N ASP A 371 18.34 -7.72 11.72
CA ASP A 371 18.66 -6.70 12.74
C ASP A 371 19.92 -5.91 12.36
N TYR A 372 19.74 -4.63 12.00
CA TYR A 372 20.78 -3.71 11.54
C TYR A 372 21.44 -2.89 12.66
N ILE A 373 20.94 -2.95 13.90
CA ILE A 373 21.47 -2.21 15.06
C ILE A 373 22.29 -3.13 15.99
N THR A 374 22.33 -4.43 15.72
CA THR A 374 23.17 -5.39 16.46
C THR A 374 24.67 -5.16 16.27
N ASN A 375 25.42 -5.20 17.37
CA ASN A 375 26.87 -5.12 17.37
C ASN A 375 27.48 -6.49 17.04
N ARG A 376 27.52 -6.84 15.75
CA ARG A 376 28.04 -8.14 15.30
C ARG A 376 29.57 -8.14 15.31
N THR A 377 30.13 -9.11 16.03
CA THR A 377 31.59 -9.33 16.11
C THR A 377 32.09 -10.39 15.12
N PHE A 378 31.18 -11.01 14.36
CA PHE A 378 31.51 -12.10 13.43
C PHE A 378 31.42 -11.63 11.96
N PRO A 379 32.34 -12.10 11.09
CA PRO A 379 32.34 -11.77 9.67
C PRO A 379 31.11 -12.35 8.95
N ASP A 380 30.63 -11.59 7.97
CA ASP A 380 29.45 -11.83 7.12
C ASP A 380 29.59 -13.11 6.29
N LEU A 381 29.36 -14.27 6.91
CA LEU A 381 29.58 -15.59 6.31
C LEU A 381 28.38 -16.11 5.50
N ALA A 382 27.31 -15.32 5.32
CA ALA A 382 26.13 -15.73 4.57
C ALA A 382 25.46 -14.56 3.81
N GLY A 383 26.25 -13.82 3.03
CA GLY A 383 25.73 -12.72 2.20
C GLY A 383 24.59 -13.14 1.27
N GLU A 384 24.63 -14.39 0.75
CA GLU A 384 23.57 -14.96 -0.09
C GLU A 384 22.24 -15.17 0.66
N VAL A 385 22.28 -15.67 1.90
CA VAL A 385 21.08 -15.84 2.75
C VAL A 385 20.49 -14.48 3.09
N ARG A 386 21.34 -13.51 3.43
CA ARG A 386 20.89 -12.15 3.72
C ARG A 386 20.25 -11.49 2.50
N GLU A 387 20.88 -11.58 1.32
CA GLU A 387 20.32 -11.03 0.08
C GLU A 387 18.96 -11.66 -0.25
N ALA A 388 18.84 -12.98 -0.08
CA ALA A 388 17.60 -13.70 -0.23
C ALA A 388 16.50 -13.24 0.75
N LEU A 389 16.84 -13.10 2.05
CA LEU A 389 15.92 -12.57 3.06
C LEU A 389 15.53 -11.11 2.76
N GLU A 390 16.47 -10.27 2.31
CA GLU A 390 16.16 -8.90 1.90
C GLU A 390 15.24 -8.86 0.67
N GLY A 391 15.34 -9.82 -0.24
CA GLY A 391 14.43 -10.01 -1.37
C GLY A 391 13.03 -10.45 -0.95
N LEU A 392 12.92 -11.45 -0.06
CA LEU A 392 11.64 -11.91 0.51
C LEU A 392 10.95 -10.77 1.28
N TRP A 393 11.68 -10.04 2.12
CA TRP A 393 11.14 -8.90 2.87
C TRP A 393 11.24 -7.58 2.07
N SER A 394 10.92 -7.62 0.78
CA SER A 394 10.75 -6.44 -0.06
C SER A 394 9.27 -6.14 -0.37
N SER A 395 8.91 -4.87 -0.57
CA SER A 395 7.55 -4.49 -1.02
C SER A 395 7.22 -4.95 -2.45
N SER A 396 8.23 -5.35 -3.24
CA SER A 396 8.10 -5.89 -4.59
C SER A 396 7.91 -7.42 -4.63
N ALA A 397 8.12 -8.09 -3.50
CA ALA A 397 8.03 -9.53 -3.38
C ALA A 397 6.64 -10.02 -3.82
N THR A 398 6.61 -10.78 -4.91
CA THR A 398 5.37 -11.19 -5.56
C THR A 398 5.09 -12.67 -5.29
N PRO A 399 3.98 -13.02 -4.61
CA PRO A 399 3.56 -14.41 -4.37
C PRO A 399 3.49 -15.25 -5.64
N GLY A 400 4.03 -16.47 -5.58
CA GLY A 400 4.07 -17.39 -6.71
C GLY A 400 5.03 -16.98 -7.85
N GLY A 401 5.88 -15.98 -7.63
CA GLY A 401 6.97 -15.62 -8.56
C GLY A 401 8.18 -16.53 -8.41
N ASN A 402 8.91 -16.77 -9.50
CA ASN A 402 10.13 -17.60 -9.47
C ASN A 402 11.19 -17.01 -8.53
N LYS A 403 11.42 -15.68 -8.58
CA LYS A 403 12.37 -15.01 -7.69
C LYS A 403 12.06 -15.22 -6.21
N LEU A 404 10.79 -15.06 -5.82
CA LEU A 404 10.38 -15.31 -4.43
C LEU A 404 10.71 -16.75 -4.01
N ALA A 405 10.49 -17.72 -4.89
CA ALA A 405 10.80 -19.11 -4.61
C ALA A 405 12.31 -19.38 -4.56
N ASP A 406 13.08 -18.76 -5.45
CA ASP A 406 14.55 -18.86 -5.46
C ASP A 406 15.13 -18.23 -4.19
N ASP A 407 14.67 -17.04 -3.80
CA ASP A 407 15.05 -16.38 -2.55
C ASP A 407 14.63 -17.23 -1.33
N PHE A 408 13.42 -17.82 -1.35
CA PHE A 408 12.98 -18.72 -0.28
C PHE A 408 13.87 -19.96 -0.16
N CYS A 409 14.21 -20.58 -1.28
CA CYS A 409 15.11 -21.74 -1.31
C CYS A 409 16.51 -21.36 -0.85
N ALA A 410 17.04 -20.21 -1.28
CA ALA A 410 18.35 -19.70 -0.88
C ALA A 410 18.39 -19.40 0.62
N ALA A 411 17.36 -18.76 1.18
CA ALA A 411 17.23 -18.52 2.60
C ALA A 411 17.16 -19.83 3.41
N CYS A 412 16.70 -20.91 2.80
CA CYS A 412 16.58 -22.22 3.43
C CYS A 412 17.66 -23.24 2.99
N ALA A 413 18.66 -22.83 2.21
CA ALA A 413 19.58 -23.75 1.54
C ALA A 413 20.39 -24.60 2.54
N ASP A 414 20.77 -24.00 3.67
CA ASP A 414 21.55 -24.67 4.73
C ASP A 414 20.72 -25.63 5.60
N LEU A 415 19.39 -25.62 5.44
CA LEU A 415 18.48 -26.41 6.28
C LEU A 415 18.16 -27.78 5.70
N GLY A 416 18.59 -28.08 4.47
CA GLY A 416 18.35 -29.38 3.81
C GLY A 416 16.86 -29.71 3.62
N LEU A 417 15.99 -28.69 3.65
CA LEU A 417 14.53 -28.85 3.63
C LEU A 417 13.95 -29.06 2.23
N PHE A 418 14.74 -28.86 1.17
CA PHE A 418 14.24 -28.77 -0.20
C PHE A 418 15.13 -29.51 -1.20
N ASP A 419 14.69 -30.70 -1.64
CA ASP A 419 15.31 -31.49 -2.73
C ASP A 419 14.58 -31.33 -4.09
N GLY A 420 13.81 -30.24 -4.27
CA GLY A 420 12.89 -30.04 -5.40
C GLY A 420 13.19 -28.84 -6.31
N GLU A 421 12.56 -28.79 -7.49
CA GLU A 421 12.61 -27.62 -8.38
C GLU A 421 11.89 -26.41 -7.75
N SER A 422 12.52 -25.21 -7.76
CA SER A 422 12.00 -23.97 -7.16
C SER A 422 10.55 -23.65 -7.56
N LYS A 423 10.12 -24.05 -8.76
CA LYS A 423 8.75 -23.83 -9.28
C LYS A 423 7.68 -24.60 -8.52
N ALA A 424 7.98 -25.80 -8.01
CA ALA A 424 7.02 -26.58 -7.22
C ALA A 424 6.84 -25.96 -5.83
N ILE A 425 7.91 -25.40 -5.27
CA ILE A 425 7.92 -24.73 -3.98
C ILE A 425 7.17 -23.39 -4.05
N ALA A 426 7.28 -22.65 -5.16
CA ALA A 426 6.58 -21.38 -5.37
C ALA A 426 5.06 -21.46 -5.14
N LYS A 427 4.44 -22.60 -5.46
CA LYS A 427 2.99 -22.82 -5.26
C LYS A 427 2.60 -23.14 -3.81
N ARG A 428 3.57 -23.52 -2.99
CA ARG A 428 3.42 -23.87 -1.58
C ARG A 428 3.84 -22.75 -0.64
N ILE A 429 4.33 -21.63 -1.18
CA ILE A 429 4.61 -20.44 -0.38
C ILE A 429 3.31 -19.63 -0.25
N PHE A 430 2.95 -19.32 0.99
CA PHE A 430 1.86 -18.42 1.33
C PHE A 430 2.36 -17.28 2.19
N SER A 431 1.93 -16.05 1.93
CA SER A 431 2.33 -14.89 2.74
C SER A 431 1.14 -14.15 3.34
N ILE A 432 1.37 -13.60 4.53
CA ILE A 432 0.46 -12.66 5.17
C ILE A 432 1.22 -11.35 5.36
N SER A 433 0.74 -10.29 4.71
CA SER A 433 1.31 -8.95 4.80
C SER A 433 0.32 -8.01 5.46
N ILE A 434 0.81 -7.07 6.25
CA ILE A 434 0.04 -5.95 6.78
C ILE A 434 0.74 -4.67 6.36
N LYS A 435 0.05 -3.79 5.63
CA LYS A 435 0.60 -2.54 5.11
C LYS A 435 -0.26 -1.34 5.50
N ASP A 436 0.32 -0.42 6.24
CA ASP A 436 -0.34 0.81 6.70
C ASP A 436 0.17 2.01 5.90
N PHE A 437 -0.75 2.64 5.16
CA PHE A 437 -0.45 3.86 4.41
C PHE A 437 -0.82 5.08 5.24
N GLN A 438 0.00 6.13 5.11
CA GLN A 438 -0.17 7.35 5.89
C GLN A 438 -1.36 8.17 5.37
N ASP A 439 -2.16 8.71 6.28
CA ASP A 439 -3.22 9.67 6.01
C ASP A 439 -2.88 11.03 6.67
N PRO A 440 -3.69 12.09 6.51
CA PRO A 440 -3.39 13.40 7.09
C PRO A 440 -3.30 13.40 8.62
N TYR A 441 -3.77 12.35 9.32
CA TYR A 441 -3.66 12.21 10.77
C TYR A 441 -2.32 11.57 11.17
N THR A 442 -1.88 10.52 10.48
CA THR A 442 -0.63 9.78 10.80
C THR A 442 0.60 10.20 10.00
N PHE A 443 0.45 11.15 9.06
CA PHE A 443 1.53 11.59 8.19
C PHE A 443 2.81 11.94 8.94
N ASP A 444 3.91 11.34 8.56
CA ASP A 444 5.25 11.54 9.11
C ASP A 444 6.26 11.59 7.95
N ILE A 445 6.96 12.71 7.84
CA ILE A 445 7.97 12.90 6.80
C ILE A 445 9.11 11.88 6.92
N LYS A 446 9.47 11.43 8.14
CA LYS A 446 10.49 10.41 8.35
C LYS A 446 10.13 9.11 7.63
N LYS A 447 8.86 8.68 7.74
CA LYS A 447 8.36 7.49 7.04
C LYS A 447 8.30 7.72 5.53
N LEU A 448 7.84 8.90 5.12
CA LEU A 448 7.69 9.25 3.70
C LEU A 448 9.03 9.22 2.95
N MET A 449 10.10 9.70 3.60
CA MET A 449 11.44 9.71 3.01
C MET A 449 11.99 8.30 2.73
N LYS A 450 11.44 7.24 3.35
CA LYS A 450 11.79 5.84 3.07
C LYS A 450 10.69 5.07 2.33
N CYS A 451 9.69 5.75 1.75
CA CYS A 451 8.72 5.04 0.92
C CYS A 451 9.44 4.36 -0.26
N CYS A 452 9.00 3.18 -0.65
CA CYS A 452 9.51 2.47 -1.83
C CYS A 452 8.38 2.10 -2.79
N VAL A 453 7.22 2.73 -2.60
CA VAL A 453 5.97 2.43 -3.29
C VAL A 453 5.51 3.73 -3.89
N GLU A 454 5.75 3.85 -5.19
CA GLU A 454 5.69 5.10 -5.92
C GLU A 454 4.52 5.08 -6.90
N ILE A 455 3.94 6.25 -7.17
CA ILE A 455 3.02 6.46 -8.28
C ILE A 455 3.83 7.07 -9.42
N ALA A 456 3.82 6.41 -10.58
CA ALA A 456 4.34 7.02 -11.79
C ALA A 456 3.30 7.99 -12.37
N THR A 457 3.77 9.17 -12.74
CA THR A 457 2.92 10.23 -13.29
C THR A 457 3.31 10.53 -14.75
N PRO A 458 2.37 10.98 -15.60
CA PRO A 458 2.60 11.23 -17.04
C PRO A 458 3.70 12.24 -17.38
N ASP A 459 4.05 13.09 -16.43
CA ASP A 459 5.12 14.10 -16.50
C ASP A 459 6.50 13.54 -16.08
N GLY A 460 6.59 12.25 -15.76
CA GLY A 460 7.84 11.55 -15.52
C GLY A 460 8.35 11.57 -14.08
N ARG A 461 7.51 11.93 -13.11
CA ARG A 461 7.84 11.81 -11.68
C ARG A 461 7.44 10.43 -11.14
N LEU A 462 8.23 9.91 -10.20
CA LEU A 462 7.88 8.78 -9.33
C LEU A 462 7.62 9.30 -7.91
N ILE A 463 6.35 9.50 -7.56
CA ILE A 463 5.94 10.20 -6.34
C ILE A 463 5.53 9.17 -5.27
N PRO A 464 6.04 9.27 -4.01
CA PRO A 464 5.67 8.31 -2.97
C PRO A 464 4.16 8.23 -2.79
N PHE A 465 3.60 7.02 -2.68
CA PHE A 465 2.15 6.79 -2.63
C PHE A 465 1.45 7.68 -1.60
N CYS A 466 2.03 7.82 -0.41
CA CYS A 466 1.47 8.66 0.65
C CYS A 466 1.58 10.15 0.33
N ALA A 467 2.64 10.61 -0.34
CA ALA A 467 2.73 12.00 -0.80
C ALA A 467 1.69 12.26 -1.88
N TYR A 468 1.60 11.38 -2.88
CA TYR A 468 0.70 11.52 -4.02
C TYR A 468 -0.75 11.74 -3.58
N ASN A 469 -1.20 10.97 -2.59
CA ASN A 469 -2.59 10.99 -2.13
C ASN A 469 -2.91 12.08 -1.09
N ASN A 470 -1.93 12.65 -0.39
CA ASN A 470 -2.18 13.57 0.71
C ASN A 470 -1.72 15.01 0.46
N VAL A 471 -0.65 15.21 -0.32
CA VAL A 471 0.03 16.51 -0.45
C VAL A 471 -0.56 17.38 -1.57
N GLY A 472 -1.44 16.82 -2.43
CA GLY A 472 -2.11 17.55 -3.51
C GLY A 472 -1.71 17.13 -4.93
N TYR A 473 -0.68 16.27 -5.06
CA TYR A 473 -0.21 15.81 -6.37
C TYR A 473 -1.26 15.03 -7.17
N ARG A 474 -2.13 14.26 -6.51
CA ARG A 474 -3.24 13.58 -7.19
C ARG A 474 -4.16 14.59 -7.87
N GLU A 475 -4.54 15.65 -7.15
CA GLU A 475 -5.41 16.71 -7.64
C GLU A 475 -4.74 17.47 -8.80
N GLU A 476 -3.46 17.80 -8.66
CA GLU A 476 -2.63 18.42 -9.70
C GLU A 476 -2.61 17.57 -10.98
N VAL A 477 -2.19 16.30 -10.89
CA VAL A 477 -2.11 15.39 -12.05
C VAL A 477 -3.48 15.19 -12.70
N ARG A 478 -4.55 15.07 -11.91
CA ARG A 478 -5.92 14.97 -12.44
C ARG A 478 -6.32 16.20 -13.24
N GLU A 479 -6.07 17.38 -12.72
CA GLU A 479 -6.41 18.63 -13.38
C GLU A 479 -5.64 18.79 -14.70
N GLU A 480 -4.34 18.50 -14.69
CA GLU A 480 -3.48 18.56 -15.88
C GLU A 480 -3.92 17.57 -16.96
N MET A 481 -4.16 16.31 -16.59
CA MET A 481 -4.60 15.29 -17.53
C MET A 481 -5.96 15.61 -18.14
N MET A 482 -6.91 16.12 -17.34
CA MET A 482 -8.20 16.55 -17.86
C MET A 482 -8.06 17.68 -18.87
N LYS A 483 -7.19 18.66 -18.62
CA LYS A 483 -6.89 19.75 -19.56
C LYS A 483 -6.23 19.21 -20.84
N GLN A 484 -5.28 18.28 -20.72
CA GLN A 484 -4.60 17.68 -21.87
C GLN A 484 -5.59 16.92 -22.77
N ARG A 485 -6.41 16.02 -22.19
CA ARG A 485 -7.41 15.25 -22.94
C ARG A 485 -8.47 16.13 -23.60
N ALA A 486 -8.86 17.22 -22.95
CA ALA A 486 -9.76 18.20 -23.55
C ALA A 486 -9.11 18.84 -24.80
N ARG A 487 -7.86 19.29 -24.72
CA ARG A 487 -7.13 19.89 -25.86
C ARG A 487 -7.01 18.93 -27.03
N GLU A 488 -6.62 17.68 -26.80
CA GLU A 488 -6.50 16.66 -27.85
C GLU A 488 -7.84 16.40 -28.54
N ARG A 489 -8.94 16.35 -27.78
CA ARG A 489 -10.28 16.18 -28.33
C ARG A 489 -10.66 17.36 -29.23
N PHE A 490 -10.38 18.59 -28.81
CA PHE A 490 -10.60 19.78 -29.65
C PHE A 490 -9.78 19.73 -30.95
N SER A 491 -8.48 19.42 -30.86
CA SER A 491 -7.61 19.30 -32.03
C SER A 491 -8.06 18.22 -33.02
N ARG A 492 -8.55 17.07 -32.52
CA ARG A 492 -9.13 16.01 -33.38
C ARG A 492 -10.40 16.48 -34.10
N ILE A 493 -11.28 17.21 -33.42
CA ILE A 493 -12.50 17.77 -34.01
C ILE A 493 -12.14 18.81 -35.09
N GLU A 494 -11.19 19.70 -34.82
CA GLU A 494 -10.72 20.67 -35.80
C GLU A 494 -10.10 20.00 -37.04
N ALA A 495 -9.26 18.98 -36.84
CA ALA A 495 -8.67 18.20 -37.91
C ALA A 495 -9.75 17.47 -38.74
N SER A 496 -10.76 16.88 -38.10
CA SER A 496 -11.89 16.24 -38.78
C SER A 496 -12.70 17.26 -39.60
N ASN A 497 -13.00 18.42 -39.03
CA ASN A 497 -13.73 19.49 -39.73
C ASN A 497 -12.94 20.06 -40.92
N LEU A 498 -11.61 20.11 -40.82
CA LEU A 498 -10.72 20.51 -41.93
C LEU A 498 -10.67 19.44 -43.04
N LEU A 499 -10.70 18.16 -42.68
CA LEU A 499 -10.79 17.03 -43.63
C LEU A 499 -12.15 16.98 -44.33
N ASP A 500 -13.25 17.27 -43.61
CA ASP A 500 -14.59 17.38 -44.20
C ASP A 500 -14.71 18.57 -45.17
N LYS A 501 -14.08 19.71 -44.84
CA LYS A 501 -13.97 20.86 -45.76
C LYS A 501 -13.11 20.57 -46.99
N ARG A 502 -12.06 19.74 -46.87
CA ARG A 502 -11.19 19.33 -47.98
C ARG A 502 -11.76 18.21 -48.85
N SER A 503 -12.61 17.35 -48.30
CA SER A 503 -13.23 16.22 -49.02
C SER A 503 -14.49 16.59 -49.81
N GLY A 504 -14.88 17.87 -49.83
CA GLY A 504 -15.91 18.35 -50.76
C GLY A 504 -17.32 17.82 -50.50
N LYS A 505 -17.63 17.31 -49.28
CA LYS A 505 -19.00 17.07 -48.85
C LYS A 505 -19.70 18.38 -48.47
N ASN A 506 -19.72 19.34 -49.40
CA ASN A 506 -20.75 20.38 -49.38
C ASN A 506 -22.07 19.69 -49.78
N GLY A 507 -22.91 19.42 -48.78
CA GLY A 507 -24.29 19.00 -49.00
C GLY A 507 -25.01 19.97 -49.92
N LYS A 508 -25.27 19.54 -51.16
CA LYS A 508 -26.22 20.17 -52.08
C LYS A 508 -27.63 19.95 -51.56
N GLY A 509 -28.46 21.00 -51.60
CA GLY A 509 -29.90 20.82 -51.82
C GLY A 509 -30.85 21.60 -50.91
N VAL A 510 -30.78 22.93 -50.86
CA VAL A 510 -31.98 23.72 -50.54
C VAL A 510 -32.86 23.71 -51.79
N ARG A 511 -33.84 22.80 -51.83
CA ARG A 511 -34.97 22.91 -52.76
C ARG A 511 -35.79 24.13 -52.34
N LYS A 512 -35.89 25.11 -53.24
CA LYS A 512 -37.02 26.03 -53.28
C LYS A 512 -38.28 25.19 -53.46
N ASN A 513 -39.22 25.27 -52.52
CA ASN A 513 -40.62 25.06 -52.81
C ASN A 513 -41.30 26.42 -52.76
N GLU A 514 -41.83 26.81 -53.91
CA GLU A 514 -42.92 27.76 -54.04
C GLU A 514 -44.16 27.14 -53.39
N ASP A 515 -44.78 27.88 -52.46
CA ASP A 515 -46.22 28.18 -52.39
C ASP A 515 -46.48 29.20 -51.28
#